data_AF-A0A3L6NFF4-F1
#
_entry.id   AF-A0A3L6NFF4-F1
#
_cell.length_a   1.000
_cell.length_b   1.000
_cell.length_c   1.000
_cell.angle_alpha   90.00
_cell.angle_beta   90.00
_cell.angle_gamma   90.00
#
_symmetry.space_group_name_H-M   'P 1'
#
loop_
_entity.id
_entity.type
_entity.pdbx_description
1 polymer ?
#
loop_
_entity_poly.entity_id
_entity_poly.type
_entity_poly.pdbx_seq_one_letter_code
_entity_poly.pdbx_strand_id
1 'polypeptide(L)'
;MLLGGLSSDAPRESLSTIRSDSPFPFSGPSTDDLRIWAPTSADTCLILLDTFYAHVDPMTRIVHNPTLKRRLIQYIDYTYGVNASSSDDGEFLAAHSGEDIHTFEPLALAVFYSVINSLSAEDVLLQFSVEKEALLSQFQHGVQISLGRENFLTTPSIEVLQAFVLLLTCQSREDDMAKTWTLLGLAHTMALSQGLHREPSLFISTGMDVVRVEIRRRLWHQICHLDYRSAESRGQEPTISDEDFTTFLPRNISDENLVEGGVRRHIYTGWVYRHDSSLDPTTKSQAKNHDDTNPAVKLRSLFDEVRGMVDEMVDHFQAHYLQYCNPQIPEQRMAIGLATVVEWRCWSIFWLRTPKQYREFVIIPEVRQIMLEKSVNLIESLNKMPDDKDAQRFEWHIGGHACFQPIMHIVSELDMPDFDVPNRQALRSRALDALKKTMHTRGREVTPMWNAMNRIISNCLAKSA
;
A
#
# COMPACT_ATOMS: atom_id res chain seq x y z
N MET A 1 64.53 18.12 26.27
CA MET A 1 63.94 17.65 27.54
C MET A 1 62.44 17.79 27.38
N LEU A 2 61.71 16.74 26.98
CA LEU A 2 61.13 15.68 27.82
C LEU A 2 60.25 16.20 28.97
N LEU A 3 58.96 15.81 28.87
CA LEU A 3 57.94 15.60 29.93
C LEU A 3 57.34 16.88 30.53
N GLY A 4 56.03 17.02 30.78
CA GLY A 4 54.87 16.14 30.70
C GLY A 4 53.71 16.89 31.41
N GLY A 5 52.48 16.76 30.92
CA GLY A 5 51.30 17.39 31.55
C GLY A 5 50.03 16.78 30.98
N LEU A 6 49.44 15.86 31.75
CA LEU A 6 48.18 15.18 31.48
C LEU A 6 47.01 16.15 31.68
N SER A 7 46.15 16.31 30.66
CA SER A 7 44.75 16.73 30.85
C SER A 7 43.85 15.64 30.27
N SER A 8 42.97 15.08 31.11
CA SER A 8 41.93 14.16 30.70
C SER A 8 40.84 14.91 29.96
N ASP A 9 40.65 14.57 28.69
CA ASP A 9 39.40 14.79 27.98
C ASP A 9 38.94 13.44 27.42
N ALA A 10 37.80 12.98 27.92
CA ALA A 10 37.11 11.81 27.39
C ALA A 10 36.58 12.15 25.99
N PRO A 11 36.78 11.30 24.97
CA PRO A 11 36.11 11.51 23.69
C PRO A 11 34.65 11.09 23.85
N ARG A 12 33.74 12.06 23.78
CA ARG A 12 32.36 11.81 23.34
C ARG A 12 32.46 11.31 21.90
N GLU A 13 32.37 10.00 21.69
CA GLU A 13 32.15 9.44 20.37
C GLU A 13 30.76 9.89 19.89
N SER A 14 30.76 10.99 19.14
CA SER A 14 29.65 11.31 18.25
C SER A 14 29.55 10.18 17.22
N LEU A 15 28.42 9.48 17.20
CA LEU A 15 28.04 8.54 16.15
C LEU A 15 28.24 9.23 14.79
N SER A 16 29.36 8.93 14.14
CA SER A 16 29.64 9.40 12.80
C SER A 16 28.60 8.79 11.88
N THR A 17 27.88 9.63 11.14
CA THR A 17 26.96 9.26 10.08
C THR A 17 27.69 8.39 9.05
N ILE A 18 27.66 7.07 9.20
CA ILE A 18 28.13 6.14 8.17
C ILE A 18 27.08 6.17 7.07
N ARG A 19 27.27 7.07 6.10
CA ARG A 19 26.54 7.03 4.84
C ARG A 19 27.13 5.87 4.04
N SER A 20 26.50 4.70 4.13
CA SER A 20 26.81 3.58 3.24
C SER A 20 26.29 3.92 1.84
N ASP A 21 27.15 4.48 1.00
CA ASP A 21 26.89 4.66 -0.44
C ASP A 21 27.10 3.32 -1.19
N SER A 22 26.48 2.23 -0.71
CA SER A 22 26.43 0.99 -1.49
C SER A 22 25.39 1.15 -2.62
N PRO A 23 25.74 0.80 -3.88
CA PRO A 23 24.77 0.79 -4.98
C PRO A 23 23.70 -0.30 -4.80
N PHE A 24 23.94 -1.27 -3.92
CA PHE A 24 22.98 -2.30 -3.55
C PHE A 24 22.25 -1.87 -2.26
N PRO A 25 20.91 -1.81 -2.28
CA PRO A 25 20.16 -1.57 -1.06
C PRO A 25 20.47 -2.69 -0.06
N PHE A 26 20.45 -2.37 1.24
CA PHE A 26 20.64 -3.34 2.34
C PHE A 26 22.09 -3.85 2.53
N SER A 27 23.09 -3.30 1.84
CA SER A 27 24.51 -3.63 2.07
C SER A 27 25.15 -2.75 3.17
N GLY A 28 24.62 -2.85 4.38
CA GLY A 28 25.26 -2.30 5.58
C GLY A 28 26.31 -3.27 6.13
N PRO A 29 27.25 -2.82 6.98
CA PRO A 29 28.04 -3.73 7.80
C PRO A 29 27.09 -4.62 8.60
N SER A 30 27.34 -5.93 8.62
CA SER A 30 26.57 -6.86 9.44
C SER A 30 26.81 -6.52 10.91
N THR A 31 25.88 -5.81 11.54
CA THR A 31 25.85 -5.66 12.99
C THR A 31 25.06 -6.83 13.57
N ASP A 32 25.72 -7.65 14.38
CA ASP A 32 25.05 -8.80 15.01
C ASP A 32 24.00 -8.35 16.03
N ASP A 33 24.23 -7.21 16.70
CA ASP A 33 23.30 -6.66 17.69
C ASP A 33 22.34 -5.64 17.07
N LEU A 34 21.06 -6.04 16.92
CA LEU A 34 19.98 -5.17 16.45
C LEU A 34 19.30 -4.39 17.57
N ARG A 35 19.64 -4.62 18.84
CA ARG A 35 19.00 -3.94 19.99
C ARG A 35 19.20 -2.43 19.95
N ILE A 36 20.25 -1.95 19.28
CA ILE A 36 20.50 -0.52 19.04
C ILE A 36 19.39 0.16 18.22
N TRP A 37 18.63 -0.62 17.43
CA TRP A 37 17.54 -0.12 16.60
C TRP A 37 16.17 -0.32 17.26
N ALA A 38 16.10 -1.11 18.33
CA ALA A 38 14.88 -1.36 19.07
C ALA A 38 14.36 -0.08 19.78
N PRO A 39 13.08 -0.02 20.15
CA PRO A 39 12.56 1.03 21.02
C PRO A 39 13.33 1.13 22.35
N THR A 40 13.17 2.23 23.08
CA THR A 40 13.91 2.45 24.33
C THR A 40 13.43 1.57 25.49
N SER A 41 12.20 1.05 25.43
CA SER A 41 11.62 0.21 26.49
C SER A 41 10.60 -0.80 25.95
N ALA A 42 10.38 -1.86 26.73
CA ALA A 42 9.32 -2.84 26.49
C ALA A 42 7.92 -2.22 26.39
N ASP A 43 7.62 -1.24 27.24
CA ASP A 43 6.33 -0.52 27.22
C ASP A 43 6.13 0.22 25.88
N THR A 44 7.21 0.80 25.33
CA THR A 44 7.16 1.47 24.03
C THR A 44 6.81 0.47 22.92
N CYS A 45 7.35 -0.75 22.95
CA CYS A 45 7.00 -1.80 22.00
C CYS A 45 5.50 -2.17 22.05
N LEU A 46 4.92 -2.24 23.25
CA LEU A 46 3.49 -2.55 23.43
C LEU A 46 2.59 -1.42 22.93
N ILE A 47 2.96 -0.16 23.22
CA ILE A 47 2.28 1.02 22.70
C ILE A 47 2.29 1.03 21.16
N LEU A 48 3.45 0.73 20.55
CA LEU A 48 3.56 0.63 19.10
C LEU A 48 2.71 -0.51 18.55
N LEU A 49 2.64 -1.67 19.21
CA LEU A 49 1.77 -2.77 18.79
C LEU A 49 0.28 -2.40 18.81
N ASP A 50 -0.19 -1.78 19.89
CA ASP A 50 -1.59 -1.35 19.99
C ASP A 50 -1.91 -0.30 18.93
N THR A 51 -0.98 0.62 18.67
CA THR A 51 -1.12 1.63 17.61
C THR A 51 -1.12 0.99 16.22
N PHE A 52 -0.31 -0.05 15.98
CA PHE A 52 -0.30 -0.81 14.72
C PHE A 52 -1.67 -1.41 14.42
N TYR A 53 -2.32 -2.03 15.41
CA TYR A 53 -3.66 -2.59 15.23
C TYR A 53 -4.73 -1.54 14.94
N ALA A 54 -4.55 -0.31 15.41
CA ALA A 54 -5.50 0.77 15.17
C ALA A 54 -5.25 1.53 13.86
N HIS A 55 -3.99 1.72 13.44
CA HIS A 55 -3.62 2.60 12.33
C HIS A 55 -3.20 1.86 11.05
N VAL A 56 -2.62 0.66 11.17
CA VAL A 56 -1.94 -0.03 10.06
C VAL A 56 -2.66 -1.33 9.67
N ASP A 57 -2.91 -2.24 10.61
CA ASP A 57 -3.57 -3.53 10.33
C ASP A 57 -4.91 -3.40 9.57
N PRO A 58 -5.78 -2.40 9.85
CA PRO A 58 -7.05 -2.25 9.12
C PRO A 58 -6.86 -1.98 7.62
N MET A 59 -5.74 -1.36 7.22
CA MET A 59 -5.44 -1.01 5.83
C MET A 59 -4.47 -2.00 5.17
N THR A 60 -3.55 -2.60 5.93
CA THR A 60 -2.49 -3.49 5.42
C THR A 60 -2.45 -4.75 6.27
N ARG A 61 -3.48 -5.58 6.12
CA ARG A 61 -3.65 -6.81 6.89
C ARG A 61 -2.78 -7.94 6.33
N ILE A 62 -1.48 -7.89 6.54
CA ILE A 62 -0.53 -8.93 6.09
C ILE A 62 -0.08 -9.87 7.21
N VAL A 63 -0.45 -9.59 8.45
CA VAL A 63 -0.12 -10.38 9.64
C VAL A 63 -1.34 -11.12 10.19
N HIS A 64 -1.11 -12.01 11.15
CA HIS A 64 -2.16 -12.57 12.00
C HIS A 64 -1.99 -12.02 13.41
N ASN A 65 -2.94 -11.22 13.89
CA ASN A 65 -2.79 -10.42 15.11
C ASN A 65 -2.39 -11.25 16.34
N PRO A 66 -3.03 -12.39 16.68
CA PRO A 66 -2.61 -13.24 17.79
C PRO A 66 -1.20 -13.78 17.65
N THR A 67 -0.76 -14.12 16.43
CA THR A 67 0.61 -14.61 16.19
C THR A 67 1.61 -13.47 16.35
N LEU A 68 1.33 -12.30 15.76
CA LEU A 68 2.20 -11.13 15.89
C LEU A 68 2.39 -10.73 17.35
N LYS A 69 1.30 -10.65 18.14
CA LYS A 69 1.36 -10.33 19.56
C LYS A 69 2.27 -11.29 20.33
N ARG A 70 2.10 -12.59 20.11
CA ARG A 70 2.92 -13.63 20.75
C ARG A 70 4.40 -13.49 20.40
N ARG A 71 4.71 -13.29 19.12
CA ARG A 71 6.08 -13.12 18.63
C ARG A 71 6.72 -11.84 19.16
N LEU A 72 5.95 -10.75 19.24
CA LEU A 72 6.44 -9.49 19.80
C LEU A 72 6.75 -9.59 21.30
N ILE A 73 5.95 -10.34 22.07
CA ILE A 73 6.25 -10.61 23.49
C ILE A 73 7.58 -11.36 23.61
N GLN A 74 7.79 -12.40 22.79
CA GLN A 74 9.08 -13.13 22.76
C GLN A 74 10.25 -12.20 22.40
N TYR A 75 10.06 -11.30 21.44
CA TYR A 75 11.05 -10.30 21.05
C TYR A 75 11.37 -9.33 22.20
N ILE A 76 10.35 -8.88 22.93
CA ILE A 76 10.50 -8.01 24.10
C ILE A 76 11.28 -8.72 25.19
N ASP A 77 10.93 -9.98 25.51
CA ASP A 77 11.62 -10.78 26.51
C ASP A 77 13.09 -10.99 26.14
N TYR A 78 13.39 -11.26 24.87
CA TYR A 78 14.76 -11.39 24.36
C TYR A 78 15.56 -10.07 24.40
N THR A 79 14.89 -8.93 24.14
CA THR A 79 15.53 -7.61 24.00
C THR A 79 15.74 -6.91 25.34
N TYR A 80 14.75 -6.98 26.24
CA TYR A 80 14.70 -6.22 27.50
C TYR A 80 14.66 -7.11 28.75
N GLY A 81 14.56 -8.43 28.60
CA GLY A 81 14.52 -9.37 29.72
C GLY A 81 15.74 -9.25 30.62
N VAL A 82 15.51 -9.05 31.91
CA VAL A 82 16.54 -8.98 32.95
C VAL A 82 16.96 -10.42 33.31
N ASN A 83 18.17 -10.82 32.91
CA ASN A 83 18.91 -12.06 33.25
C ASN A 83 18.69 -13.30 32.36
N ALA A 84 19.60 -13.51 31.40
CA ALA A 84 20.05 -14.84 30.97
C ALA A 84 21.50 -15.09 31.45
N SER A 85 21.80 -14.75 32.70
CA SER A 85 23.03 -15.17 33.37
C SER A 85 22.68 -16.10 34.53
N SER A 86 23.28 -17.30 34.48
CA SER A 86 23.36 -18.38 35.46
C SER A 86 22.18 -19.36 35.59
N SER A 87 22.06 -20.28 34.63
CA SER A 87 21.80 -21.69 34.93
C SER A 87 22.38 -22.55 33.81
N ASP A 88 23.41 -23.33 34.15
CA ASP A 88 24.28 -24.14 33.28
C ASP A 88 23.58 -25.34 32.61
N ASP A 89 22.25 -25.42 32.68
CA ASP A 89 21.45 -26.58 32.24
C ASP A 89 20.49 -26.26 31.07
N GLY A 90 20.54 -25.04 30.50
CA GLY A 90 19.54 -24.53 29.53
C GLY A 90 20.01 -24.41 28.06
N GLU A 91 21.23 -24.83 27.73
CA GLU A 91 21.89 -24.47 26.47
C GLU A 91 21.23 -25.06 25.21
N PHE A 92 20.49 -26.18 25.34
CA PHE A 92 19.80 -26.81 24.20
C PHE A 92 18.44 -26.21 23.83
N LEU A 93 17.75 -25.53 24.76
CA LEU A 93 16.43 -24.90 24.48
C LEU A 93 16.55 -23.43 24.10
N ALA A 94 17.55 -22.71 24.63
CA ALA A 94 17.77 -21.31 24.33
C ALA A 94 18.30 -21.09 22.89
N ALA A 95 19.16 -21.99 22.39
CA ALA A 95 19.77 -21.87 21.06
C ALA A 95 18.73 -21.88 19.91
N HIS A 96 17.70 -22.73 19.99
CA HIS A 96 16.63 -22.77 18.99
C HIS A 96 15.67 -21.57 19.07
N SER A 97 15.45 -21.02 20.28
CA SER A 97 14.61 -19.81 20.44
C SER A 97 15.28 -18.52 19.94
N GLY A 98 16.61 -18.46 19.98
CA GLY A 98 17.40 -17.32 19.49
C GLY A 98 17.39 -17.21 17.97
N GLU A 99 17.64 -18.32 17.26
CA GLU A 99 17.62 -18.34 15.79
C GLU A 99 16.22 -18.00 15.23
N ASP A 100 15.16 -18.53 15.87
CA ASP A 100 13.79 -18.20 15.50
C ASP A 100 13.44 -16.73 15.75
N ILE A 101 13.96 -16.09 16.81
CA ILE A 101 13.64 -14.67 17.07
C ILE A 101 14.35 -13.72 16.10
N HIS A 102 15.56 -14.07 15.66
CA HIS A 102 16.31 -13.26 14.69
C HIS A 102 15.55 -13.06 13.37
N THR A 103 14.85 -14.10 12.90
CA THR A 103 14.01 -14.02 11.69
C THR A 103 12.78 -13.12 11.85
N PHE A 104 12.38 -12.80 13.09
CA PHE A 104 11.26 -11.91 13.41
C PHE A 104 11.67 -10.45 13.64
N GLU A 105 12.92 -10.17 14.00
CA GLU A 105 13.41 -8.80 14.23
C GLU A 105 13.13 -7.83 13.06
N PRO A 106 13.30 -8.23 11.77
CA PRO A 106 12.90 -7.38 10.65
C PRO A 106 11.42 -7.01 10.70
N LEU A 107 10.55 -7.94 11.04
CA LEU A 107 9.10 -7.71 11.09
C LEU A 107 8.72 -6.81 12.27
N ALA A 108 9.34 -7.00 13.44
CA ALA A 108 9.14 -6.13 14.60
C ALA A 108 9.51 -4.68 14.26
N LEU A 109 10.69 -4.46 13.68
CA LEU A 109 11.16 -3.13 13.28
C LEU A 109 10.29 -2.53 12.16
N ALA A 110 9.80 -3.33 11.23
CA ALA A 110 8.90 -2.87 10.18
C ALA A 110 7.53 -2.46 10.73
N VAL A 111 7.01 -3.18 11.73
CA VAL A 111 5.81 -2.80 12.48
C VAL A 111 6.02 -1.44 13.15
N PHE A 112 7.13 -1.25 13.87
CA PHE A 112 7.44 0.04 14.51
C PHE A 112 7.57 1.18 13.49
N TYR A 113 8.29 0.96 12.39
CA TYR A 113 8.39 1.92 11.30
C TYR A 113 7.02 2.32 10.74
N SER A 114 6.15 1.33 10.48
CA SER A 114 4.81 1.57 9.92
C SER A 114 3.93 2.41 10.83
N VAL A 115 4.06 2.22 12.15
CA VAL A 115 3.35 3.01 13.16
C VAL A 115 3.80 4.46 13.12
N ILE A 116 5.11 4.71 13.20
CA ILE A 116 5.64 6.09 13.13
C ILE A 116 5.26 6.75 11.81
N ASN A 117 5.26 6.00 10.69
CA ASN A 117 4.82 6.51 9.40
C ASN A 117 3.34 6.96 9.43
N SER A 118 2.50 6.20 10.13
CA SER A 118 1.05 6.44 10.24
C SER A 118 0.63 7.62 11.12
N LEU A 119 1.48 8.05 12.06
CA LEU A 119 1.16 9.10 13.02
C LEU A 119 1.52 10.49 12.47
N SER A 120 0.86 11.54 12.96
CA SER A 120 1.27 12.92 12.66
C SER A 120 2.60 13.25 13.36
N ALA A 121 3.34 14.25 12.87
CA ALA A 121 4.58 14.67 13.55
C ALA A 121 4.32 15.19 14.98
N GLU A 122 3.15 15.79 15.20
CA GLU A 122 2.70 16.25 16.52
C GLU A 122 2.43 15.08 17.47
N ASP A 123 1.71 14.06 17.02
CA ASP A 123 1.42 12.88 17.84
C ASP A 123 2.69 12.11 18.21
N VAL A 124 3.64 11.98 17.27
CA VAL A 124 4.92 11.34 17.53
C VAL A 124 5.72 12.10 18.59
N LEU A 125 5.80 13.43 18.46
CA LEU A 125 6.50 14.26 19.43
C LEU A 125 5.83 14.19 20.81
N LEU A 126 4.49 14.22 20.87
CA LEU A 126 3.72 14.14 22.10
C LEU A 126 3.90 12.79 22.81
N GLN A 127 3.85 11.70 22.05
CA GLN A 127 3.83 10.34 22.60
C GLN A 127 5.23 9.79 22.91
N PHE A 128 6.24 10.12 22.08
CA PHE A 128 7.59 9.56 22.19
C PHE A 128 8.66 10.58 22.56
N SER A 129 8.34 11.89 22.58
CA SER A 129 9.30 12.96 22.88
C SER A 129 10.52 12.99 21.95
N VAL A 130 10.36 12.49 20.72
CA VAL A 130 11.39 12.44 19.68
C VAL A 130 10.76 12.93 18.36
N GLU A 131 11.55 13.56 17.50
CA GLU A 131 11.10 13.97 16.17
C GLU A 131 10.73 12.74 15.31
N LYS A 132 9.65 12.84 14.54
CA LYS A 132 9.13 11.76 13.69
C LYS A 132 10.20 11.24 12.73
N GLU A 133 10.95 12.14 12.12
CA GLU A 133 11.98 11.87 11.12
C GLU A 133 13.15 11.09 11.72
N ALA A 134 13.48 11.34 12.99
CA ALA A 134 14.53 10.59 13.70
C ALA A 134 14.10 9.14 13.94
N LEU A 135 12.86 8.90 14.39
CA LEU A 135 12.34 7.55 14.61
C LEU A 135 12.12 6.79 13.28
N LEU A 136 11.62 7.47 12.25
CA LEU A 136 11.51 6.87 10.91
C LEU A 136 12.87 6.43 10.39
N SER A 137 13.89 7.29 10.50
CA SER A 137 15.25 6.96 10.11
C SER A 137 15.77 5.78 10.91
N GLN A 138 15.65 5.79 12.24
CA GLN A 138 16.09 4.70 13.11
C GLN A 138 15.48 3.36 12.70
N PHE A 139 14.15 3.27 12.65
CA PHE A 139 13.50 2.00 12.35
C PHE A 139 13.71 1.58 10.89
N GLN A 140 13.77 2.51 9.94
CA GLN A 140 14.10 2.18 8.54
C GLN A 140 15.48 1.55 8.41
N HIS A 141 16.49 2.12 9.06
CA HIS A 141 17.85 1.55 9.06
C HIS A 141 17.87 0.18 9.74
N GLY A 142 17.19 0.04 10.87
CA GLY A 142 17.03 -1.25 11.56
C GLY A 142 16.41 -2.33 10.68
N VAL A 143 15.31 -2.02 9.96
CA VAL A 143 14.70 -2.93 8.99
C VAL A 143 15.70 -3.29 7.89
N GLN A 144 16.41 -2.29 7.33
CA GLN A 144 17.33 -2.54 6.23
C GLN A 144 18.51 -3.46 6.61
N ILE A 145 19.10 -3.22 7.79
CA ILE A 145 20.22 -4.02 8.29
C ILE A 145 19.76 -5.44 8.63
N SER A 146 18.60 -5.56 9.30
CA SER A 146 18.04 -6.86 9.69
C SER A 146 17.64 -7.71 8.46
N LEU A 147 17.06 -7.10 7.42
CA LEU A 147 16.82 -7.79 6.13
C LEU A 147 18.13 -8.30 5.50
N GLY A 148 19.19 -7.48 5.52
CA GLY A 148 20.50 -7.86 5.03
C GLY A 148 21.09 -9.06 5.79
N ARG A 149 21.00 -9.04 7.13
CA ARG A 149 21.46 -10.11 8.02
C ARG A 149 20.76 -11.44 7.74
N GLU A 150 19.45 -11.41 7.52
CA GLU A 150 18.65 -12.61 7.23
C GLU A 150 18.77 -13.13 5.78
N ASN A 151 19.71 -12.60 4.99
CA ASN A 151 19.86 -12.92 3.57
C ASN A 151 18.51 -12.89 2.83
N PHE A 152 17.76 -11.80 3.00
CA PHE A 152 16.34 -11.73 2.62
C PHE A 152 16.05 -12.17 1.18
N LEU A 153 17.00 -12.05 0.25
CA LEU A 153 16.88 -12.50 -1.14
C LEU A 153 16.63 -14.01 -1.30
N THR A 154 17.14 -14.82 -0.37
CA THR A 154 17.12 -16.29 -0.44
C THR A 154 16.43 -16.95 0.74
N THR A 155 16.02 -16.18 1.75
CA THR A 155 15.40 -16.73 2.96
C THR A 155 14.02 -17.35 2.66
N PRO A 156 13.69 -18.50 3.28
CA PRO A 156 12.36 -19.06 3.26
C PRO A 156 11.42 -18.42 4.30
N SER A 157 11.92 -17.50 5.14
CA SER A 157 11.11 -16.88 6.20
C SER A 157 10.03 -15.96 5.63
N ILE A 158 8.77 -16.25 6.00
CA ILE A 158 7.64 -15.41 5.65
C ILE A 158 7.66 -14.09 6.44
N GLU A 159 8.17 -14.09 7.68
CA GLU A 159 8.27 -12.90 8.52
C GLU A 159 9.20 -11.85 7.90
N VAL A 160 10.31 -12.30 7.29
CA VAL A 160 11.23 -11.44 6.54
C VAL A 160 10.57 -10.84 5.30
N LEU A 161 9.78 -11.63 4.55
CA LEU A 161 9.02 -11.11 3.40
C LEU A 161 7.91 -10.14 3.84
N GLN A 162 7.21 -10.42 4.95
CA GLN A 162 6.22 -9.51 5.54
C GLN A 162 6.86 -8.17 5.91
N ALA A 163 8.03 -8.19 6.55
CA ALA A 163 8.78 -6.98 6.90
C ALA A 163 9.11 -6.13 5.67
N PHE A 164 9.62 -6.77 4.62
CA PHE A 164 9.97 -6.09 3.38
C PHE A 164 8.74 -5.50 2.69
N VAL A 165 7.64 -6.26 2.56
CA VAL A 165 6.40 -5.78 1.94
C VAL A 165 5.75 -4.66 2.75
N LEU A 166 5.80 -4.71 4.09
CA LEU A 166 5.29 -3.63 4.95
C LEU A 166 6.08 -2.33 4.77
N LEU A 167 7.42 -2.42 4.70
CA LEU A 167 8.29 -1.29 4.41
C LEU A 167 7.95 -0.66 3.06
N LEU A 168 7.79 -1.48 2.01
CA LEU A 168 7.40 -1.01 0.67
C LEU A 168 6.01 -0.39 0.65
N THR A 169 5.06 -0.93 1.42
CA THR A 169 3.71 -0.38 1.53
C THR A 169 3.76 1.04 2.10
N CYS A 170 4.55 1.27 3.15
CA CYS A 170 4.71 2.58 3.77
C CYS A 170 5.43 3.59 2.86
N GLN A 171 6.30 3.13 1.96
CA GLN A 171 7.10 3.96 1.04
C GLN A 171 6.45 4.15 -0.33
N SER A 172 5.33 3.50 -0.61
CA SER A 172 4.58 3.60 -1.87
C SER A 172 3.77 4.91 -1.95
N ARG A 173 4.45 6.02 -2.27
CA ARG A 173 3.82 7.32 -2.58
C ARG A 173 3.72 7.51 -4.09
N GLU A 174 2.55 7.91 -4.62
CA GLU A 174 2.30 8.01 -6.07
C GLU A 174 3.30 8.93 -6.81
N ASP A 175 3.88 9.92 -6.14
CA ASP A 175 4.84 10.86 -6.69
C ASP A 175 6.32 10.44 -6.56
N ASP A 176 6.62 9.32 -5.88
CA ASP A 176 7.98 8.77 -5.70
C ASP A 176 8.01 7.23 -5.72
N MET A 177 7.43 6.62 -6.76
CA MET A 177 7.34 5.15 -6.89
C MET A 177 8.51 4.48 -7.60
N ALA A 178 9.45 5.22 -8.18
CA ALA A 178 10.50 4.62 -9.03
C ALA A 178 11.38 3.61 -8.24
N LYS A 179 11.87 4.02 -7.06
CA LYS A 179 12.67 3.16 -6.19
C LYS A 179 11.82 2.01 -5.62
N THR A 180 10.63 2.33 -5.13
CA THR A 180 9.72 1.36 -4.50
C THR A 180 9.30 0.27 -5.49
N TRP A 181 9.14 0.59 -6.78
CA TRP A 181 8.78 -0.39 -7.80
C TRP A 181 9.89 -1.39 -8.12
N THR A 182 11.15 -0.96 -8.23
CA THR A 182 12.26 -1.90 -8.43
C THR A 182 12.38 -2.87 -7.25
N LEU A 183 12.21 -2.36 -6.03
CA LEU A 183 12.17 -3.19 -4.82
C LEU A 183 10.93 -4.09 -4.76
N LEU A 184 9.81 -3.66 -5.31
CA LEU A 184 8.62 -4.49 -5.42
C LEU A 184 8.83 -5.67 -6.37
N GLY A 185 9.55 -5.49 -7.48
CA GLY A 185 9.94 -6.59 -8.37
C GLY A 185 10.78 -7.66 -7.64
N LEU A 186 11.60 -7.23 -6.69
CA LEU A 186 12.34 -8.13 -5.80
C LEU A 186 11.42 -8.88 -4.83
N ALA A 187 10.48 -8.16 -4.19
CA ALA A 187 9.48 -8.77 -3.30
C ALA A 187 8.61 -9.80 -4.04
N HIS A 188 8.23 -9.50 -5.29
CA HIS A 188 7.52 -10.42 -6.17
C HIS A 188 8.35 -11.68 -6.43
N THR A 189 9.63 -11.53 -6.77
CA THR A 189 10.53 -12.67 -7.02
C THR A 189 10.71 -13.55 -5.76
N MET A 190 10.82 -12.93 -4.58
CA MET A 190 10.85 -13.64 -3.29
C MET A 190 9.53 -14.38 -3.00
N ALA A 191 8.39 -13.76 -3.28
CA ALA A 191 7.09 -14.40 -3.11
C ALA A 191 6.92 -15.59 -4.06
N LEU A 192 7.41 -15.49 -5.29
CA LEU A 192 7.42 -16.61 -6.25
C LEU A 192 8.31 -17.76 -5.76
N SER A 193 9.53 -17.47 -5.30
CA SER A 193 10.47 -18.49 -4.80
C SER A 193 9.93 -19.22 -3.57
N GLN A 194 9.22 -18.51 -2.68
CA GLN A 194 8.53 -19.08 -1.53
C GLN A 194 7.18 -19.74 -1.89
N GLY A 195 6.73 -19.66 -3.14
CA GLY A 195 5.51 -20.30 -3.66
C GLY A 195 4.19 -19.63 -3.27
N LEU A 196 4.18 -18.32 -2.97
CA LEU A 196 2.98 -17.60 -2.52
C LEU A 196 1.90 -17.45 -3.61
N HIS A 197 2.29 -17.56 -4.89
CA HIS A 197 1.40 -17.56 -6.06
C HIS A 197 0.60 -18.88 -6.24
N ARG A 198 0.90 -19.89 -5.42
CA ARG A 198 0.22 -21.20 -5.47
C ARG A 198 -0.64 -21.38 -4.25
N GLU A 199 -1.91 -21.71 -4.47
CA GLU A 199 -2.85 -21.97 -3.39
C GLU A 199 -2.50 -23.26 -2.63
N PRO A 200 -2.06 -23.18 -1.36
CA PRO A 200 -1.61 -24.37 -0.63
C PRO A 200 -2.71 -25.42 -0.46
N SER A 201 -3.97 -25.00 -0.36
CA SER A 201 -5.10 -25.94 -0.17
C SER A 201 -5.40 -26.84 -1.38
N LEU A 202 -4.81 -26.57 -2.55
CA LEU A 202 -4.86 -27.44 -3.72
C LEU A 202 -3.84 -28.59 -3.65
N PHE A 203 -2.90 -28.54 -2.71
CA PHE A 203 -1.84 -29.52 -2.53
C PHE A 203 -2.00 -30.26 -1.19
N ILE A 204 -2.67 -31.40 -1.23
CA ILE A 204 -3.03 -32.24 -0.06
C ILE A 204 -1.80 -32.62 0.80
N SER A 205 -0.60 -32.62 0.22
CA SER A 205 0.66 -33.00 0.88
C SER A 205 1.32 -31.90 1.71
N THR A 206 0.83 -30.65 1.69
CA THR A 206 1.58 -29.52 2.29
C THR A 206 1.51 -29.44 3.81
N GLY A 207 0.52 -30.06 4.46
CA GLY A 207 0.37 -30.08 5.93
C GLY A 207 0.30 -28.68 6.58
N MET A 208 0.02 -27.63 5.80
CA MET A 208 0.06 -26.25 6.26
C MET A 208 -1.19 -25.89 7.07
N ASP A 209 -1.00 -25.22 8.20
CA ASP A 209 -2.12 -24.77 9.03
C ASP A 209 -2.88 -23.59 8.38
N VAL A 210 -4.11 -23.36 8.86
CA VAL A 210 -5.02 -22.36 8.28
C VAL A 210 -4.55 -20.92 8.43
N VAL A 211 -3.73 -20.62 9.45
CA VAL A 211 -3.17 -19.30 9.69
C VAL A 211 -2.05 -19.03 8.70
N ARG A 212 -1.12 -19.97 8.50
CA ARG A 212 -0.06 -19.86 7.50
C ARG A 212 -0.62 -19.73 6.08
N VAL A 213 -1.64 -20.51 5.73
CA VAL A 213 -2.32 -20.38 4.43
C VAL A 213 -2.90 -18.97 4.28
N GLU A 214 -3.55 -18.45 5.31
CA GLU A 214 -4.17 -17.13 5.25
C GLU A 214 -3.15 -15.99 5.14
N ILE A 215 -2.07 -16.04 5.91
CA ILE A 215 -0.97 -15.07 5.84
C ILE A 215 -0.37 -15.05 4.43
N ARG A 216 -0.17 -16.21 3.80
CA ARG A 216 0.35 -16.30 2.43
C ARG A 216 -0.59 -15.66 1.41
N ARG A 217 -1.90 -15.86 1.53
CA ARG A 217 -2.90 -15.19 0.69
C ARG A 217 -2.87 -13.68 0.88
N ARG A 218 -2.91 -13.21 2.12
CA ARG A 218 -2.84 -11.79 2.47
C ARG A 218 -1.59 -11.12 1.89
N LEU A 219 -0.45 -11.76 2.05
CA LEU A 219 0.83 -11.24 1.59
C LEU A 219 0.95 -11.24 0.06
N TRP A 220 0.50 -12.30 -0.62
CA TRP A 220 0.45 -12.35 -2.08
C TRP A 220 -0.41 -11.23 -2.66
N HIS A 221 -1.64 -11.08 -2.14
CA HIS A 221 -2.57 -10.06 -2.63
C HIS A 221 -2.12 -8.64 -2.29
N GLN A 222 -1.36 -8.43 -1.21
CA GLN A 222 -0.70 -7.14 -0.96
C GLN A 222 0.37 -6.82 -2.01
N ILE A 223 1.15 -7.81 -2.46
CA ILE A 223 2.13 -7.62 -3.55
C ILE A 223 1.41 -7.29 -4.86
N CYS A 224 0.34 -8.01 -5.20
CA CYS A 224 -0.49 -7.70 -6.37
C CYS A 224 -1.06 -6.27 -6.31
N HIS A 225 -1.53 -5.84 -5.13
CA HIS A 225 -2.02 -4.48 -4.92
C HIS A 225 -0.94 -3.42 -5.19
N LEU A 226 0.28 -3.63 -4.68
CA LEU A 226 1.39 -2.71 -4.90
C LEU A 226 1.83 -2.69 -6.37
N ASP A 227 1.78 -3.82 -7.07
CA ASP A 227 2.16 -3.92 -8.49
C ASP A 227 1.17 -3.17 -9.36
N TYR A 228 -0.12 -3.35 -9.08
CA TYR A 228 -1.20 -2.57 -9.69
C TYR A 228 -0.99 -1.07 -9.49
N ARG A 229 -0.80 -0.61 -8.24
CA ARG A 229 -0.58 0.81 -7.95
C ARG A 229 0.62 1.36 -8.70
N SER A 230 1.71 0.59 -8.74
CA SER A 230 2.92 0.96 -9.46
C SER A 230 2.69 1.11 -10.96
N ALA A 231 1.98 0.16 -11.58
CA ALA A 231 1.62 0.20 -12.99
C ALA A 231 0.71 1.38 -13.33
N GLU A 232 -0.31 1.63 -12.50
CA GLU A 232 -1.26 2.74 -12.63
C GLU A 232 -0.54 4.10 -12.72
N SER A 233 0.39 4.38 -11.81
CA SER A 233 1.13 5.65 -11.81
C SER A 233 1.99 5.90 -13.05
N ARG A 234 2.40 4.83 -13.73
CA ARG A 234 3.22 4.91 -14.95
C ARG A 234 2.40 4.79 -16.23
N GLY A 235 1.09 4.58 -16.11
CA GLY A 235 0.24 4.27 -17.26
C GLY A 235 0.65 2.97 -17.96
N GLN A 236 1.20 2.01 -17.21
CA GLN A 236 1.61 0.69 -17.69
C GLN A 236 0.60 -0.37 -17.25
N GLU A 237 0.76 -1.58 -17.77
CA GLU A 237 0.02 -2.75 -17.27
C GLU A 237 0.71 -3.34 -16.04
N PRO A 238 -0.08 -3.90 -15.10
CA PRO A 238 0.47 -4.71 -14.01
C PRO A 238 1.35 -5.83 -14.54
N THR A 239 2.40 -6.17 -13.80
CA THR A 239 3.31 -7.27 -14.12
C THR A 239 2.65 -8.61 -13.85
N ILE A 240 1.75 -8.68 -12.87
CA ILE A 240 1.08 -9.91 -12.42
C ILE A 240 -0.31 -10.00 -13.05
N SER A 241 -0.53 -11.03 -13.87
CA SER A 241 -1.84 -11.38 -14.43
C SER A 241 -2.56 -12.39 -13.54
N ASP A 242 -3.89 -12.42 -13.62
CA ASP A 242 -4.72 -13.42 -12.91
C ASP A 242 -4.44 -14.86 -13.34
N GLU A 243 -3.90 -15.04 -14.55
CA GLU A 243 -3.51 -16.36 -15.05
C GLU A 243 -2.20 -16.87 -14.43
N ASP A 244 -1.42 -15.99 -13.77
CA ASP A 244 -0.09 -16.31 -13.23
C ASP A 244 -0.13 -17.00 -11.86
N PHE A 245 -1.29 -17.00 -11.19
CA PHE A 245 -1.43 -17.52 -9.83
C PHE A 245 -2.73 -18.26 -9.57
N THR A 246 -2.72 -19.18 -8.62
CA THR A 246 -3.92 -19.91 -8.15
C THR A 246 -4.38 -19.49 -6.77
N THR A 247 -3.59 -18.66 -6.07
CA THR A 247 -3.82 -18.19 -4.71
C THR A 247 -5.18 -17.54 -4.54
N PHE A 248 -6.00 -18.11 -3.67
CA PHE A 248 -7.33 -17.55 -3.41
C PHE A 248 -7.24 -16.20 -2.70
N LEU A 249 -8.32 -15.44 -2.82
CA LEU A 249 -8.47 -14.18 -2.10
C LEU A 249 -8.42 -14.39 -0.58
N PRO A 250 -7.91 -13.39 0.18
CA PRO A 250 -7.96 -13.42 1.64
C PRO A 250 -9.41 -13.56 2.12
N ARG A 251 -9.58 -14.26 3.24
CA ARG A 251 -10.89 -14.46 3.88
C ARG A 251 -11.25 -13.25 4.73
N ASN A 252 -12.47 -12.75 4.56
CA ASN A 252 -13.07 -11.76 5.46
C ASN A 252 -13.54 -12.42 6.78
N ILE A 253 -12.58 -12.81 7.62
CA ILE A 253 -12.80 -13.39 8.95
C ILE A 253 -11.89 -12.72 9.97
N SER A 254 -12.37 -12.57 11.20
CA SER A 254 -11.55 -12.08 12.31
C SER A 254 -10.42 -13.06 12.59
N ASP A 255 -9.23 -12.54 12.91
CA ASP A 255 -8.06 -13.31 13.29
C ASP A 255 -8.31 -14.17 14.54
N GLU A 256 -9.16 -13.72 15.46
CA GLU A 256 -9.56 -14.52 16.63
C GLU A 256 -10.30 -15.81 16.25
N ASN A 257 -10.97 -15.81 15.09
CA ASN A 257 -11.70 -16.96 14.55
C ASN A 257 -10.85 -17.79 13.58
N LEU A 258 -9.63 -17.35 13.25
CA LEU A 258 -8.63 -18.11 12.50
C LEU A 258 -7.87 -19.05 13.44
N VAL A 259 -8.60 -20.06 13.95
CA VAL A 259 -8.03 -21.07 14.86
C VAL A 259 -7.53 -22.27 14.05
N GLU A 260 -6.35 -22.81 14.42
CA GLU A 260 -5.82 -24.07 13.86
C GLU A 260 -6.90 -25.18 13.87
N GLY A 261 -7.21 -25.74 12.70
CA GLY A 261 -8.22 -26.79 12.55
C GLY A 261 -9.68 -26.34 12.29
N GLY A 262 -9.95 -25.04 12.12
CA GLY A 262 -11.29 -24.51 11.86
C GLY A 262 -11.82 -24.72 10.42
N VAL A 263 -13.11 -25.09 10.30
CA VAL A 263 -13.82 -25.35 9.04
C VAL A 263 -14.20 -24.06 8.29
N ARG A 264 -14.17 -24.20 6.96
CA ARG A 264 -14.25 -23.20 5.88
C ARG A 264 -15.53 -22.34 5.89
N ARG A 265 -15.35 -21.02 5.85
CA ARG A 265 -16.21 -20.11 5.08
C ARG A 265 -15.33 -19.17 4.27
N HIS A 266 -15.56 -19.17 2.96
CA HIS A 266 -14.89 -18.30 2.01
C HIS A 266 -15.66 -16.99 1.96
N ILE A 267 -14.98 -15.88 2.20
CA ILE A 267 -15.57 -14.55 1.98
C ILE A 267 -14.49 -13.74 1.29
N TYR A 268 -14.77 -13.42 0.02
CA TYR A 268 -13.87 -12.83 -0.96
C TYR A 268 -13.55 -11.36 -0.61
N THR A 269 -12.43 -10.76 -1.04
CA THR A 269 -12.23 -9.30 -1.03
C THR A 269 -11.32 -8.76 -2.15
N GLY A 270 -11.08 -9.48 -3.25
CA GLY A 270 -10.21 -8.98 -4.34
C GLY A 270 -10.78 -9.12 -5.74
N TRP A 271 -12.02 -8.67 -5.92
CA TRP A 271 -12.62 -8.57 -7.25
C TRP A 271 -12.08 -7.38 -8.06
N VAL A 272 -11.40 -6.42 -7.40
CA VAL A 272 -10.73 -5.27 -8.04
C VAL A 272 -9.72 -5.71 -9.10
N TYR A 273 -9.13 -6.91 -8.95
CA TYR A 273 -8.01 -7.37 -9.77
C TYR A 273 -8.41 -8.24 -10.96
N ARG A 274 -9.62 -8.83 -10.93
CA ARG A 274 -10.03 -9.96 -11.80
C ARG A 274 -10.06 -9.64 -13.30
N HIS A 275 -9.99 -8.37 -13.68
CA HIS A 275 -10.52 -7.95 -14.97
C HIS A 275 -9.78 -6.81 -15.68
N ASP A 276 -8.77 -6.18 -15.09
CA ASP A 276 -8.09 -5.05 -15.75
C ASP A 276 -7.25 -5.47 -16.98
N SER A 277 -6.69 -6.68 -16.99
CA SER A 277 -5.99 -7.24 -18.16
C SER A 277 -6.92 -7.45 -19.37
N SER A 278 -8.21 -7.70 -19.13
CA SER A 278 -9.21 -7.80 -20.21
C SER A 278 -9.76 -6.46 -20.70
N LEU A 279 -9.49 -5.36 -19.97
CA LEU A 279 -9.90 -4.00 -20.33
C LEU A 279 -8.94 -3.34 -21.33
N ASP A 280 -7.82 -3.99 -21.69
CA ASP A 280 -6.86 -3.47 -22.65
C ASP A 280 -7.26 -3.78 -24.11
N PRO A 281 -7.63 -2.76 -24.93
CA PRO A 281 -7.91 -2.95 -26.35
C PRO A 281 -6.71 -3.47 -27.14
N THR A 282 -5.48 -3.22 -26.66
CA THR A 282 -4.25 -3.57 -27.37
C THR A 282 -3.86 -5.05 -27.24
N THR A 283 -4.09 -5.70 -26.10
CA THR A 283 -3.81 -7.14 -25.93
C THR A 283 -4.77 -7.99 -26.77
N LYS A 284 -6.06 -7.65 -26.79
CA LYS A 284 -7.04 -8.31 -27.69
C LYS A 284 -6.80 -8.01 -29.17
N SER A 285 -5.97 -7.01 -29.49
CA SER A 285 -5.55 -6.70 -30.85
C SER A 285 -4.42 -7.57 -31.38
N GLN A 286 -3.74 -8.35 -30.53
CA GLN A 286 -2.68 -9.26 -30.97
C GLN A 286 -3.18 -10.66 -31.36
N ALA A 287 -4.46 -10.96 -31.14
CA ALA A 287 -5.11 -12.11 -31.75
C ALA A 287 -5.28 -11.87 -33.26
N LYS A 288 -4.43 -12.53 -34.05
CA LYS A 288 -4.44 -12.57 -35.52
C LYS A 288 -5.88 -12.67 -36.06
N ASN A 289 -6.29 -11.63 -36.78
CA ASN A 289 -6.87 -11.69 -38.13
C ASN A 289 -6.85 -10.26 -38.71
N HIS A 290 -6.68 -10.14 -40.03
CA HIS A 290 -6.92 -8.90 -40.77
C HIS A 290 -8.41 -8.55 -40.63
N ASP A 291 -8.77 -7.88 -39.54
CA ASP A 291 -10.11 -7.38 -39.30
C ASP A 291 -10.12 -5.90 -39.69
N ASP A 292 -10.69 -5.59 -40.86
CA ASP A 292 -10.90 -4.23 -41.41
C ASP A 292 -11.97 -3.44 -40.61
N THR A 293 -12.34 -3.92 -39.42
CA THR A 293 -13.33 -3.30 -38.55
C THR A 293 -12.82 -1.93 -38.07
N ASN A 294 -13.63 -0.90 -38.30
CA ASN A 294 -13.37 0.48 -37.90
C ASN A 294 -12.90 0.53 -36.43
N PRO A 295 -11.73 1.12 -36.11
CA PRO A 295 -11.21 1.22 -34.74
C PRO A 295 -12.22 1.77 -33.73
N ALA A 296 -13.12 2.65 -34.17
CA ALA A 296 -14.16 3.23 -33.34
C ALA A 296 -15.24 2.22 -32.94
N VAL A 297 -15.57 1.26 -33.82
CA VAL A 297 -16.50 0.15 -33.52
C VAL A 297 -15.86 -0.83 -32.53
N LYS A 298 -14.58 -1.13 -32.70
CA LYS A 298 -13.83 -1.99 -31.77
C LYS A 298 -13.76 -1.38 -30.37
N LEU A 299 -13.43 -0.09 -30.27
CA LEU A 299 -13.43 0.64 -29.00
C LEU A 299 -14.81 0.70 -28.35
N ARG A 300 -15.89 0.80 -29.15
CA ARG A 300 -17.25 0.78 -28.63
C ARG A 300 -17.66 -0.59 -28.10
N SER A 301 -17.33 -1.67 -28.81
CA SER A 301 -17.55 -3.03 -28.34
C SER A 301 -16.82 -3.29 -27.02
N LEU A 302 -15.54 -2.89 -26.95
CA LEU A 302 -14.78 -2.98 -25.70
C LEU A 302 -15.43 -2.17 -24.58
N PHE A 303 -15.90 -0.95 -24.87
CA PHE A 303 -16.58 -0.12 -23.88
C PHE A 303 -17.82 -0.81 -23.28
N ASP A 304 -18.64 -1.45 -24.11
CA ASP A 304 -19.84 -2.16 -23.64
C ASP A 304 -19.46 -3.40 -22.80
N GLU A 305 -18.35 -4.07 -23.14
CA GLU A 305 -17.78 -5.15 -22.32
C GLU A 305 -17.28 -4.63 -20.95
N VAL A 306 -16.46 -3.57 -20.95
CA VAL A 306 -15.96 -2.91 -19.73
C VAL A 306 -17.12 -2.54 -18.82
N ARG A 307 -18.18 -1.95 -19.38
CA ARG A 307 -19.38 -1.57 -18.63
C ARG A 307 -20.00 -2.77 -17.94
N GLY A 308 -20.27 -3.85 -18.68
CA GLY A 308 -20.89 -5.05 -18.10
C GLY A 308 -20.06 -5.61 -16.94
N MET A 309 -18.74 -5.61 -17.07
CA MET A 309 -17.82 -6.06 -16.03
C MET A 309 -17.83 -5.15 -14.79
N VAL A 310 -17.89 -3.83 -15.00
CA VAL A 310 -18.00 -2.86 -13.89
C VAL A 310 -19.34 -3.00 -13.17
N ASP A 311 -20.43 -3.17 -13.91
CA ASP A 311 -21.76 -3.37 -13.33
C ASP A 311 -21.81 -4.66 -12.49
N GLU A 312 -21.28 -5.77 -13.02
CA GLU A 312 -21.14 -7.03 -12.27
C GLU A 312 -20.28 -6.87 -11.01
N MET A 313 -19.18 -6.11 -11.08
CA MET A 313 -18.33 -5.83 -9.93
C MET A 313 -19.06 -5.01 -8.86
N VAL A 314 -19.79 -3.96 -9.26
CA VAL A 314 -20.57 -3.11 -8.35
C VAL A 314 -21.67 -3.92 -7.66
N ASP A 315 -22.42 -4.72 -8.42
CA ASP A 315 -23.45 -5.61 -7.89
C ASP A 315 -22.86 -6.65 -6.93
N HIS A 316 -21.70 -7.22 -7.29
CA HIS A 316 -21.00 -8.14 -6.42
C HIS A 316 -20.60 -7.48 -5.10
N PHE A 317 -20.00 -6.28 -5.16
CA PHE A 317 -19.60 -5.54 -3.97
C PHE A 317 -20.78 -5.22 -3.06
N GLN A 318 -21.90 -4.79 -3.66
CA GLN A 318 -23.11 -4.48 -2.93
C GLN A 318 -23.68 -5.73 -2.24
N ALA A 319 -23.80 -6.84 -2.97
CA ALA A 319 -24.41 -8.08 -2.48
C ALA A 319 -23.55 -8.80 -1.43
N HIS A 320 -22.23 -8.62 -1.41
CA HIS A 320 -21.36 -9.40 -0.52
C HIS A 320 -20.72 -8.57 0.59
N TYR A 321 -20.59 -7.25 0.44
CA TYR A 321 -19.90 -6.39 1.41
C TYR A 321 -20.69 -5.15 1.80
N LEU A 322 -20.98 -4.29 0.83
CA LEU A 322 -21.36 -2.91 1.12
C LEU A 322 -22.72 -2.82 1.79
N GLN A 323 -23.64 -3.76 1.51
CA GLN A 323 -24.93 -3.81 2.20
C GLN A 323 -24.82 -4.08 3.72
N TYR A 324 -23.71 -4.63 4.18
CA TYR A 324 -23.44 -4.89 5.59
C TYR A 324 -22.64 -3.76 6.25
N CYS A 325 -22.16 -2.78 5.48
CA CYS A 325 -21.39 -1.65 5.99
C CYS A 325 -22.31 -0.58 6.59
N ASN A 326 -21.95 -0.11 7.77
CA ASN A 326 -22.54 1.03 8.45
C ASN A 326 -21.64 2.26 8.21
N PRO A 327 -22.13 3.32 7.54
CA PRO A 327 -21.33 4.52 7.27
C PRO A 327 -20.94 5.32 8.53
N GLN A 328 -21.55 5.02 9.68
CA GLN A 328 -21.15 5.61 10.97
C GLN A 328 -19.90 4.95 11.56
N ILE A 329 -19.54 3.74 11.10
CA ILE A 329 -18.32 3.05 11.52
C ILE A 329 -17.19 3.47 10.55
N PRO A 330 -16.07 4.03 11.03
CA PRO A 330 -15.03 4.60 10.16
C PRO A 330 -14.46 3.64 9.12
N GLU A 331 -14.10 2.43 9.55
CA GLU A 331 -13.49 1.41 8.69
C GLU A 331 -14.46 0.96 7.60
N GLN A 332 -15.74 0.87 7.94
CA GLN A 332 -16.79 0.47 7.00
C GLN A 332 -17.14 1.61 6.04
N ARG A 333 -17.12 2.86 6.52
CA ARG A 333 -17.23 4.05 5.67
C ARG A 333 -16.09 4.12 4.65
N MET A 334 -14.86 3.78 5.07
CA MET A 334 -13.72 3.72 4.16
C MET A 334 -13.84 2.59 3.15
N ALA A 335 -14.38 1.43 3.53
CA ALA A 335 -14.65 0.35 2.59
C ALA A 335 -15.66 0.77 1.49
N ILE A 336 -16.71 1.52 1.87
CA ILE A 336 -17.66 2.12 0.91
C ILE A 336 -16.95 3.13 -0.01
N GLY A 337 -16.12 4.00 0.56
CA GLY A 337 -15.32 4.95 -0.20
C GLY A 337 -14.36 4.26 -1.19
N LEU A 338 -13.68 3.19 -0.74
CA LEU A 338 -12.77 2.41 -1.56
C LEU A 338 -13.50 1.74 -2.73
N ALA A 339 -14.68 1.15 -2.51
CA ALA A 339 -15.47 0.58 -3.59
C ALA A 339 -15.85 1.64 -4.64
N THR A 340 -16.18 2.86 -4.21
CA THR A 340 -16.43 4.00 -5.11
C THR A 340 -15.19 4.39 -5.91
N VAL A 341 -14.02 4.42 -5.27
CA VAL A 341 -12.73 4.70 -5.93
C VAL A 341 -12.40 3.63 -6.97
N VAL A 342 -12.60 2.36 -6.64
CA VAL A 342 -12.38 1.23 -7.54
C VAL A 342 -13.28 1.32 -8.77
N GLU A 343 -14.58 1.54 -8.56
CA GLU A 343 -15.52 1.71 -9.67
C GLU A 343 -15.08 2.88 -10.59
N TRP A 344 -14.73 4.03 -10.00
CA TRP A 344 -14.24 5.16 -10.76
C TRP A 344 -12.94 4.84 -11.54
N ARG A 345 -12.03 4.03 -10.98
CA ARG A 345 -10.78 3.65 -11.65
C ARG A 345 -11.00 2.88 -12.93
N CYS A 346 -11.93 1.92 -12.93
CA CYS A 346 -12.28 1.16 -14.13
C CYS A 346 -12.70 2.08 -15.28
N TRP A 347 -13.47 3.12 -14.96
CA TRP A 347 -13.86 4.15 -15.91
C TRP A 347 -12.67 5.01 -16.36
N SER A 348 -11.82 5.45 -15.43
CA SER A 348 -10.67 6.30 -15.74
C SER A 348 -9.69 5.64 -16.73
N ILE A 349 -9.41 4.35 -16.56
CA ILE A 349 -8.52 3.58 -17.44
C ILE A 349 -9.03 3.63 -18.88
N PHE A 350 -10.33 3.40 -19.06
CA PHE A 350 -10.96 3.44 -20.38
C PHE A 350 -10.85 4.82 -21.04
N TRP A 351 -11.12 5.90 -20.28
CA TRP A 351 -11.03 7.27 -20.81
C TRP A 351 -9.59 7.65 -21.20
N LEU A 352 -8.61 7.29 -20.37
CA LEU A 352 -7.20 7.58 -20.61
C LEU A 352 -6.66 6.84 -21.83
N ARG A 353 -7.04 5.56 -21.99
CA ARG A 353 -6.60 4.73 -23.12
C ARG A 353 -7.38 4.96 -24.42
N THR A 354 -8.54 5.61 -24.37
CA THR A 354 -9.28 6.02 -25.58
C THR A 354 -8.63 7.27 -26.20
N PRO A 355 -8.10 7.20 -27.44
CA PRO A 355 -7.49 8.35 -28.10
C PRO A 355 -8.49 9.50 -28.26
N LYS A 356 -8.04 10.75 -28.07
CA LYS A 356 -8.89 11.95 -28.08
C LYS A 356 -9.85 12.01 -29.28
N GLN A 357 -9.35 11.69 -30.47
CA GLN A 357 -10.11 11.71 -31.72
C GLN A 357 -11.28 10.72 -31.79
N TYR A 358 -11.28 9.67 -30.95
CA TYR A 358 -12.35 8.67 -30.91
C TYR A 358 -13.28 8.84 -29.69
N ARG A 359 -12.92 9.66 -28.70
CA ARG A 359 -13.69 9.78 -27.45
C ARG A 359 -15.14 10.17 -27.68
N GLU A 360 -15.41 11.13 -28.56
CA GLU A 360 -16.77 11.58 -28.86
C GLU A 360 -17.62 10.53 -29.57
N PHE A 361 -16.98 9.67 -30.36
CA PHE A 361 -17.66 8.58 -31.07
C PHE A 361 -17.90 7.36 -30.16
N VAL A 362 -16.93 7.07 -29.29
CA VAL A 362 -16.93 5.87 -28.45
C VAL A 362 -17.71 6.09 -27.17
N ILE A 363 -17.57 7.26 -26.53
CA ILE A 363 -18.13 7.56 -25.21
C ILE A 363 -19.34 8.48 -25.39
N ILE A 364 -20.54 7.92 -25.24
CA ILE A 364 -21.80 8.66 -25.34
C ILE A 364 -21.92 9.73 -24.23
N PRO A 365 -22.66 10.83 -24.47
CA PRO A 365 -22.75 11.94 -23.54
C PRO A 365 -23.17 11.55 -22.12
N GLU A 366 -24.08 10.60 -21.98
CA GLU A 366 -24.56 10.12 -20.67
C GLU A 366 -23.42 9.51 -19.85
N VAL A 367 -22.53 8.76 -20.49
CA VAL A 367 -21.38 8.13 -19.83
C VAL A 367 -20.34 9.18 -19.45
N ARG A 368 -20.06 10.13 -20.34
CA ARG A 368 -19.15 11.25 -20.03
C ARG A 368 -19.63 12.02 -18.81
N GLN A 369 -20.94 12.23 -18.68
CA GLN A 369 -21.54 12.87 -17.51
C GLN A 369 -21.31 12.05 -16.24
N ILE A 370 -21.59 10.74 -16.28
CA ILE A 370 -21.37 9.83 -15.14
C ILE A 370 -19.89 9.82 -14.72
N MET A 371 -18.97 9.73 -15.68
CA MET A 371 -17.53 9.75 -15.40
C MET A 371 -17.08 11.06 -14.77
N LEU A 372 -17.58 12.20 -15.28
CA LEU A 372 -17.26 13.51 -14.74
C LEU A 372 -17.79 13.66 -13.32
N GLU A 373 -19.04 13.25 -13.09
CA GLU A 373 -19.65 13.26 -11.76
C GLU A 373 -18.86 12.40 -10.76
N LYS A 374 -18.50 11.16 -11.14
CA LYS A 374 -17.68 10.29 -10.29
C LYS A 374 -16.30 10.90 -10.01
N SER A 375 -15.67 11.54 -10.99
CA SER A 375 -14.37 12.20 -10.82
C SER A 375 -14.46 13.38 -9.85
N VAL A 376 -15.50 14.20 -9.96
CA VAL A 376 -15.75 15.32 -9.04
C VAL A 376 -16.04 14.80 -7.63
N ASN A 377 -16.91 13.80 -7.48
CA ASN A 377 -17.22 13.18 -6.19
C ASN A 377 -15.97 12.60 -5.50
N LEU A 378 -15.07 11.99 -6.27
CA LEU A 378 -13.80 11.46 -5.76
C LEU A 378 -12.91 12.59 -5.20
N ILE A 379 -12.68 13.65 -5.98
CA ILE A 379 -11.87 14.80 -5.53
C ILE A 379 -12.51 15.49 -4.32
N GLU A 380 -13.83 15.66 -4.31
CA GLU A 380 -14.55 16.23 -3.17
C GLU A 380 -14.38 15.38 -1.91
N SER A 381 -14.43 14.05 -2.04
CA SER A 381 -14.26 13.12 -0.92
C SER A 381 -12.85 13.21 -0.34
N LEU A 382 -11.83 13.20 -1.21
CA LEU A 382 -10.43 13.32 -0.80
C LEU A 382 -10.12 14.68 -0.15
N ASN A 383 -10.72 15.75 -0.67
CA ASN A 383 -10.56 17.08 -0.09
C ASN A 383 -11.24 17.25 1.28
N LYS A 384 -12.12 16.32 1.69
CA LYS A 384 -12.77 16.31 3.01
C LYS A 384 -12.07 15.38 4.00
N MET A 385 -11.26 14.44 3.53
CA MET A 385 -10.61 13.44 4.38
C MET A 385 -9.68 14.01 5.46
N PRO A 386 -8.88 15.06 5.21
CA PRO A 386 -8.06 15.66 6.28
C PRO A 386 -8.88 16.23 7.44
N ASP A 387 -10.15 16.61 7.17
CA ASP A 387 -11.07 17.14 8.18
C ASP A 387 -11.83 16.01 8.92
N ASP A 388 -11.77 14.77 8.44
CA ASP A 388 -12.42 13.59 9.05
C ASP A 388 -11.49 12.95 10.09
N LYS A 389 -11.80 13.21 11.36
CA LYS A 389 -11.03 12.70 12.52
C LYS A 389 -10.87 11.18 12.52
N ASP A 390 -11.87 10.45 12.01
CA ASP A 390 -11.77 9.00 12.00
C ASP A 390 -10.90 8.49 10.83
N ALA A 391 -10.80 9.27 9.75
CA ALA A 391 -9.98 8.95 8.58
C ALA A 391 -8.53 9.41 8.72
N GLN A 392 -8.27 10.38 9.59
CA GLN A 392 -6.93 10.95 9.82
C GLN A 392 -5.87 9.87 10.10
N ARG A 393 -6.20 8.86 10.91
CA ARG A 393 -5.28 7.74 11.22
C ARG A 393 -4.87 6.88 10.02
N PHE A 394 -5.60 6.95 8.92
CA PHE A 394 -5.31 6.22 7.68
C PHE A 394 -4.81 7.14 6.55
N GLU A 395 -4.57 8.42 6.83
CA GLU A 395 -4.07 9.38 5.85
C GLU A 395 -2.73 8.96 5.25
N TRP A 396 -1.88 8.28 6.02
CA TRP A 396 -0.61 7.74 5.52
C TRP A 396 -0.78 6.78 4.33
N HIS A 397 -1.89 6.05 4.29
CA HIS A 397 -2.22 5.11 3.21
C HIS A 397 -3.02 5.81 2.12
N ILE A 398 -4.05 6.56 2.50
CA ILE A 398 -4.98 7.22 1.57
C ILE A 398 -4.31 8.39 0.83
N GLY A 399 -3.51 9.19 1.53
CA GLY A 399 -2.73 10.30 0.99
C GLY A 399 -1.67 9.85 -0.01
N GLY A 400 -1.30 8.57 -0.01
CA GLY A 400 -0.49 7.96 -1.07
C GLY A 400 -1.18 7.91 -2.44
N HIS A 401 -2.49 8.20 -2.51
CA HIS A 401 -3.23 8.43 -3.75
C HIS A 401 -3.29 9.94 -4.03
N ALA A 402 -2.48 10.39 -4.98
CA ALA A 402 -2.34 11.79 -5.37
C ALA A 402 -3.46 12.25 -6.33
N CYS A 403 -4.21 11.31 -6.90
CA CYS A 403 -5.44 11.59 -7.66
C CYS A 403 -5.21 12.52 -8.84
N PHE A 404 -4.06 12.36 -9.50
CA PHE A 404 -3.73 13.09 -10.70
C PHE A 404 -4.66 12.76 -11.86
N GLN A 405 -5.05 11.50 -12.00
CA GLN A 405 -5.97 11.04 -13.04
C GLN A 405 -7.36 11.71 -13.02
N PRO A 406 -8.10 11.76 -11.88
CA PRO A 406 -9.38 12.47 -11.84
C PRO A 406 -9.23 13.97 -12.05
N ILE A 407 -8.15 14.61 -11.60
CA ILE A 407 -7.86 16.03 -11.89
C ILE A 407 -7.70 16.24 -13.40
N MET A 408 -6.87 15.42 -14.05
CA MET A 408 -6.63 15.49 -15.49
C MET A 408 -7.91 15.24 -16.29
N HIS A 409 -8.74 14.30 -15.85
CA HIS A 409 -10.05 14.05 -16.44
C HIS A 409 -10.96 15.27 -16.35
N ILE A 410 -11.13 15.84 -15.14
CA ILE A 410 -11.96 17.03 -14.91
C ILE A 410 -11.48 18.19 -15.79
N VAL A 411 -10.19 18.52 -15.75
CA VAL A 411 -9.63 19.63 -16.54
C VAL A 411 -9.85 19.40 -18.04
N SER A 412 -9.66 18.18 -18.52
CA SER A 412 -9.89 17.85 -19.92
C SER A 412 -11.35 18.00 -20.33
N GLU A 413 -12.31 17.59 -19.50
CA GLU A 413 -13.74 17.74 -19.79
C GLU A 413 -14.19 19.21 -19.70
N LEU A 414 -13.62 19.99 -18.80
CA LEU A 414 -13.91 21.42 -18.66
C LEU A 414 -13.42 22.26 -19.85
N ASP A 415 -12.37 21.81 -20.54
CA ASP A 415 -11.82 22.44 -21.75
C ASP A 415 -12.61 22.07 -23.03
N MET A 416 -13.54 21.11 -23.00
CA MET A 416 -14.34 20.71 -24.16
C MET A 416 -15.63 21.55 -24.29
N PRO A 417 -15.78 22.39 -25.33
CA PRO A 417 -16.91 23.29 -25.47
C PRO A 417 -18.23 22.55 -25.77
N ASP A 418 -18.17 21.45 -26.53
CA ASP A 418 -19.32 20.78 -27.15
C ASP A 418 -20.08 19.79 -26.26
N PHE A 419 -19.66 19.61 -25.00
CA PHE A 419 -20.30 18.68 -24.07
C PHE A 419 -21.53 19.31 -23.37
N ASP A 420 -22.66 19.41 -24.07
CA ASP A 420 -23.91 19.99 -23.52
C ASP A 420 -24.87 18.91 -22.99
N VAL A 421 -24.97 18.80 -21.67
CA VAL A 421 -25.82 17.82 -20.95
C VAL A 421 -26.67 18.51 -19.88
N PRO A 422 -27.83 17.96 -19.49
CA PRO A 422 -28.62 18.47 -18.36
C PRO A 422 -27.76 18.57 -17.09
N ASN A 423 -27.85 19.69 -16.36
CA ASN A 423 -27.05 20.00 -15.16
C ASN A 423 -25.53 20.25 -15.38
N ARG A 424 -25.06 20.39 -16.63
CA ARG A 424 -23.64 20.71 -16.92
C ARG A 424 -23.12 21.90 -16.11
N GLN A 425 -23.90 22.96 -15.98
CA GLN A 425 -23.45 24.18 -15.30
C GLN A 425 -23.25 23.98 -13.79
N ALA A 426 -24.13 23.20 -13.14
CA ALA A 426 -23.99 22.84 -11.74
C ALA A 426 -22.77 21.93 -11.52
N LEU A 427 -22.59 20.92 -12.38
CA LEU A 427 -21.44 20.01 -12.32
C LEU A 427 -20.12 20.73 -12.60
N ARG A 428 -20.12 21.67 -13.56
CA ARG A 428 -18.98 22.55 -13.85
C ARG A 428 -18.60 23.40 -12.65
N SER A 429 -19.57 24.03 -11.99
CA SER A 429 -19.31 24.83 -10.78
C SER A 429 -18.67 23.97 -9.68
N ARG A 430 -19.27 22.80 -9.40
CA ARG A 430 -18.73 21.84 -8.42
C ARG A 430 -17.31 21.40 -8.75
N ALA A 431 -17.05 21.08 -10.02
CA ALA A 431 -15.72 20.69 -10.49
C ALA A 431 -14.67 21.78 -10.25
N LEU A 432 -14.98 23.03 -10.59
CA LEU A 432 -14.07 24.17 -10.37
C LEU A 432 -13.79 24.40 -8.88
N ASP A 433 -14.81 24.29 -8.03
CA ASP A 433 -14.65 24.45 -6.58
C ASP A 433 -13.84 23.30 -5.97
N ALA A 434 -14.07 22.06 -6.41
CA ALA A 434 -13.28 20.90 -6.01
C ALA A 434 -11.79 21.07 -6.38
N LEU A 435 -11.49 21.52 -7.61
CA LEU A 435 -10.13 21.79 -8.07
C LEU A 435 -9.45 22.92 -7.26
N LYS A 436 -10.17 24.01 -6.96
CA LYS A 436 -9.66 25.09 -6.10
C LYS A 436 -9.33 24.59 -4.70
N LYS A 437 -10.21 23.79 -4.10
CA LYS A 437 -9.96 23.21 -2.77
C LYS A 437 -8.74 22.30 -2.78
N THR A 438 -8.58 21.47 -3.81
CA THR A 438 -7.39 20.60 -3.98
C THR A 438 -6.09 21.39 -4.07
N MET A 439 -6.05 22.49 -4.84
CA MET A 439 -4.89 23.38 -4.86
C MET A 439 -4.58 23.97 -3.49
N HIS A 440 -5.59 24.31 -2.69
CA HIS A 440 -5.38 24.88 -1.37
C HIS A 440 -4.84 23.86 -0.35
N THR A 441 -5.40 22.65 -0.36
CA THR A 441 -5.05 21.59 0.60
C THR A 441 -3.75 20.89 0.23
N ARG A 442 -3.55 20.56 -1.05
CA ARG A 442 -2.41 19.77 -1.52
C ARG A 442 -1.35 20.57 -2.28
N GLY A 443 -1.63 21.81 -2.69
CA GLY A 443 -0.67 22.64 -3.42
C GLY A 443 0.55 23.09 -2.60
N ARG A 444 0.63 22.73 -1.31
CA ARG A 444 1.83 22.94 -0.46
C ARG A 444 2.88 21.84 -0.64
N GLU A 445 2.53 20.73 -1.26
CA GLU A 445 3.48 19.66 -1.59
C GLU A 445 4.42 20.13 -2.72
N VAL A 446 5.73 20.01 -2.50
CA VAL A 446 6.76 20.62 -3.37
C VAL A 446 7.24 19.64 -4.45
N THR A 447 6.49 18.58 -4.75
CA THR A 447 6.97 17.55 -5.68
C THR A 447 6.85 18.00 -7.15
N PRO A 448 7.74 17.56 -8.05
CA PRO A 448 7.70 17.96 -9.46
C PRO A 448 6.34 17.71 -10.12
N MET A 449 5.67 16.61 -9.75
CA MET A 449 4.37 16.24 -10.27
C MET A 449 3.27 17.20 -9.79
N TRP A 450 3.26 17.56 -8.50
CA TRP A 450 2.32 18.56 -7.99
C TRP A 450 2.54 19.95 -8.59
N ASN A 451 3.79 20.34 -8.81
CA ASN A 451 4.11 21.58 -9.50
C ASN A 451 3.50 21.62 -10.91
N ALA A 452 3.53 20.49 -11.64
CA ALA A 452 2.89 20.38 -12.94
C ALA A 452 1.36 20.46 -12.83
N MET A 453 0.76 19.70 -11.90
CA MET A 453 -0.69 19.69 -11.71
C MET A 453 -1.24 21.05 -11.26
N ASN A 454 -0.55 21.76 -10.36
CA ASN A 454 -0.91 23.11 -9.94
C ASN A 454 -0.96 24.09 -11.12
N ARG A 455 -0.04 23.98 -12.07
CA ARG A 455 -0.06 24.78 -13.31
C ARG A 455 -1.26 24.43 -14.17
N ILE A 456 -1.57 23.15 -14.33
CA ILE A 456 -2.71 22.67 -15.13
C ILE A 456 -4.03 23.18 -14.53
N ILE A 457 -4.21 23.05 -13.22
CA ILE A 457 -5.41 23.54 -12.53
C ILE A 457 -5.50 25.06 -12.63
N SER A 458 -4.41 25.79 -12.39
CA SER A 458 -4.38 27.25 -12.49
C SER A 458 -4.81 27.75 -13.87
N ASN A 459 -4.31 27.11 -14.93
CA ASN A 459 -4.68 27.45 -16.31
C ASN A 459 -6.17 27.18 -16.58
N CYS A 460 -6.71 26.06 -16.09
CA CYS A 460 -8.12 25.72 -16.22
C CYS A 460 -9.02 26.74 -15.50
N LEU A 461 -8.64 27.15 -14.29
CA LEU A 461 -9.35 28.15 -13.50
C LEU A 461 -9.31 29.54 -14.16
N ALA A 462 -8.16 29.93 -14.72
CA ALA A 462 -8.01 31.21 -15.42
C ALA A 462 -8.86 31.32 -16.70
N LYS A 463 -9.04 30.22 -17.44
CA LYS A 463 -9.94 30.16 -18.60
C LYS A 463 -11.43 30.21 -18.23
N SER A 464 -11.76 29.85 -16.98
CA SER A 464 -13.13 29.71 -16.49
C SER A 464 -13.58 30.88 -15.60
N ALA A 465 -12.69 31.82 -15.33
CA ALA A 465 -12.95 33.10 -14.67
C ALA A 465 -13.37 34.14 -15.72
#